data_AF-A0A7R9LEG4-F1
#
_entry.id   AF-A0A7R9LEG4-F1
#
_cell.length_a   1.000
_cell.length_b   1.000
_cell.length_c   1.000
_cell.angle_alpha   90.00
_cell.angle_beta   90.00
_cell.angle_gamma   90.00
#
_symmetry.space_group_name_H-M   'P 1'
#
loop_
_entity.id
_entity.type
_entity.pdbx_description
1 polymer ?
#
loop_
_entity_poly.entity_id
_entity_poly.type
_entity_poly.pdbx_seq_one_letter_code
_entity_poly.pdbx_strand_id
1 'polypeptide(L)' 'MYAMKYMSKSQCLERDAFRNVLREIELLARLEHPFIVNLWFTFQIYTSII' A
#
# COMPACT_ATOMS: atom_id res chain seq x y z
N MET A 1 8.98 12.52 9.94
CA MET A 1 9.15 12.41 8.47
C MET A 1 8.50 11.11 8.03
N TYR A 2 7.82 11.08 6.88
CA TYR A 2 7.15 9.87 6.36
C TYR A 2 7.63 9.54 4.95
N ALA A 3 7.57 8.26 4.58
CA ALA A 3 7.75 7.80 3.21
C ALA A 3 6.38 7.47 2.61
N MET A 4 6.19 7.79 1.33
CA MET A 4 4.94 7.59 0.62
C MET A 4 5.18 6.70 -0.61
N LYS A 5 4.36 5.65 -0.78
CA LYS A 5 4.48 4.70 -1.91
C LYS A 5 3.28 4.89 -2.84
N TYR A 6 3.53 5.44 -4.02
CA TYR A 6 2.49 5.62 -5.02
C TYR A 6 2.32 4.37 -5.89
N MET A 7 1.08 3.89 -6.02
CA MET A 7 0.73 2.75 -6.86
C MET A 7 -0.41 3.12 -7.82
N SER A 8 -0.19 2.91 -9.12
CA SER A 8 -1.19 3.17 -10.16
C SER A 8 -2.22 2.03 -10.22
N LYS A 9 -3.51 2.38 -10.18
CA LYS A 9 -4.62 1.41 -10.26
C LYS A 9 -4.68 0.70 -11.61
N SER A 10 -4.40 1.41 -12.72
CA SER A 10 -4.39 0.78 -14.05
C SER A 10 -3.29 -0.27 -14.15
N GLN A 11 -2.07 0.06 -13.70
CA GLN A 11 -0.97 -0.90 -13.67
C GLN A 11 -1.24 -2.07 -12.72
N CYS A 12 -1.94 -1.83 -11.60
CA CYS A 12 -2.34 -2.90 -10.71
C CYS A 12 -3.34 -3.86 -11.37
N LEU A 13 -4.25 -3.36 -12.20
CA LEU A 13 -5.21 -4.18 -12.93
C LEU A 13 -4.54 -4.96 -14.06
N GLU A 14 -3.70 -4.30 -14.86
CA GLU A 14 -2.97 -4.90 -15.98
C GLU A 14 -2.06 -6.04 -15.53
N ARG A 15 -1.49 -5.95 -14.32
CA ARG A 15 -0.57 -6.95 -13.76
C ARG A 15 -1.23 -7.92 -12.78
N ASP A 16 -2.56 -7.87 -12.63
CA ASP A 16 -3.33 -8.62 -11.62
C ASP A 16 -2.73 -8.50 -10.19
N ALA A 17 -2.15 -7.32 -9.89
CA ALA A 17 -1.44 -7.06 -8.65
C ALA A 17 -2.35 -6.56 -7.52
N PHE A 18 -3.63 -6.27 -7.82
CA PHE A 18 -4.57 -5.69 -6.86
C PHE A 18 -4.70 -6.51 -5.57
N ARG A 19 -4.75 -7.84 -5.69
CA ARG A 19 -4.81 -8.75 -4.53
C ARG A 19 -3.55 -8.67 -3.67
N ASN A 20 -2.39 -8.51 -4.29
CA ASN A 20 -1.11 -8.41 -3.59
C ASN A 20 -1.00 -7.08 -2.85
N VAL A 21 -1.46 -5.99 -3.46
CA VAL A 21 -1.52 -4.66 -2.82
C VAL A 21 -2.42 -4.68 -1.59
N LEU A 22 -3.62 -5.27 -1.70
CA LEU A 22 -4.52 -5.40 -0.55
C LEU A 22 -3.91 -6.23 0.59
N ARG A 23 -3.24 -7.34 0.24
CA ARG A 23 -2.55 -8.18 1.22
C ARG A 23 -1.41 -7.45 1.92
N GLU A 24 -0.62 -6.66 1.18
CA GLU A 24 0.45 -5.84 1.74
C GLU A 24 -0.11 -4.82 2.76
N ILE A 25 -1.20 -4.13 2.41
CA ILE A 25 -1.87 -3.19 3.31
C ILE A 25 -2.41 -3.91 4.56
N GLU A 26 -3.09 -5.05 4.42
CA GLU A 26 -3.62 -5.80 5.55
C GLU A 26 -2.52 -6.28 6.51
N LEU A 27 -1.40 -6.77 5.96
CA LEU A 27 -0.24 -7.20 6.76
C LEU A 27 0.38 -6.03 7.52
N LEU A 28 0.65 -4.92 6.83
CA LEU A 28 1.28 -3.75 7.45
C LEU A 28 0.36 -3.04 8.45
N ALA A 29 -0.96 -3.09 8.25
CA ALA A 29 -1.92 -2.52 9.20
C ALA A 29 -1.98 -3.28 10.54
N ARG A 30 -1.54 -4.54 10.57
CA ARG A 30 -1.46 -5.36 11.79
C ARG A 30 -0.06 -5.44 12.40
N LEU A 31 0.92 -4.79 11.76
CA LEU A 31 2.32 -4.87 12.13
C LEU A 31 2.79 -3.56 12.76
N GLU A 32 3.27 -3.64 13.99
CA GLU A 32 3.98 -2.55 14.66
C GLU A 32 5.28 -3.09 15.24
N HIS A 33 6.41 -2.64 14.69
CA HIS A 33 7.71 -3.14 15.11
C HIS A 33 8.82 -2.08 14.96
N PRO A 34 9.76 -1.96 15.91
CA PRO A 34 10.78 -0.92 15.90
C PRO A 34 11.79 -1.05 14.74
N PHE A 35 11.92 -2.24 14.15
CA PHE A 35 12.86 -2.51 13.05
C PHE A 35 12.19 -2.68 11.68
N ILE A 36 10.88 -2.43 11.58
CA ILE A 36 10.14 -2.49 10.31
C ILE A 36 9.48 -1.13 10.07
N VAL A 37 9.40 -0.72 8.82
CA VAL A 37 8.69 0.52 8.47
C VAL A 37 7.19 0.29 8.65
N ASN A 38 6.64 0.89 9.70
CA ASN A 38 5.22 0.78 10.02
C ASN A 38 4.37 1.58 9.02
N LEU A 39 3.19 1.05 8.70
CA LEU A 39 2.19 1.76 7.92
C LEU A 39 1.42 2.72 8.84
N TRP A 40 1.52 4.01 8.56
CA TRP A 40 0.82 5.04 9.32
C TRP A 40 -0.52 5.41 8.69
N PHE A 41 -0.53 5.57 7.36
CA PHE A 41 -1.70 5.98 6.60
C PHE A 41 -1.69 5.29 5.24
N THR A 42 -2.87 4.94 4.74
CA THR A 42 -3.08 4.57 3.35
C THR A 42 -4.39 5.17 2.85
N PHE A 43 -4.44 5.60 1.60
CA PHE A 43 -5.62 6.18 0.99
C PHE A 43 -5.64 5.96 -0.51
N GLN A 44 -6.80 6.16 -1.12
CA GLN A 44 -6.98 6.03 -2.57
C GLN A 44 -7.49 7.33 -3.15
N ILE A 45 -6.94 7.74 -4.30
CA ILE A 45 -7.33 8.96 -5.02
C ILE A 45 -7.46 8.62 -6.49
N TYR A 46 -8.60 8.90 -7.12
CA TYR A 46 -8.88 8.72 -8.56
C TYR A 46 -8.19 7.46 -9.15
N THR A 47 -6.98 7.61 -9.68
CA THR A 47 -6.16 6.62 -10.38
C THR A 47 -5.12 5.87 -9.52
N SER A 48 -5.03 6.11 -8.22
CA SER A 48 -3.86 5.78 -7.40
C SER A 48 -4.22 5.24 -6.02
N ILE A 49 -3.33 4.39 -5.48
CA ILE A 49 -3.29 3.94 -4.09
C ILE A 49 -1.99 4.51 -3.49
N ILE A 50 -2.08 5.10 -2.30
CA ILE A 50 -1.00 5.76 -1.58
C ILE A 50 -0.86 5.13 -0.19
#